data_AF-A0A7S3QNN1-F1
#
_entry.id   AF-A0A7S3QNN1-F1
#
_cell.length_a   1.000
_cell.length_b   1.000
_cell.length_c   1.000
_cell.angle_alpha   90.00
_cell.angle_beta   90.00
_cell.angle_gamma   90.00
#
_symmetry.space_group_name_H-M   'P 1'
#
loop_
_entity.id
_entity.type
_entity.pdbx_description
1 polymer ?
#
loop_
_entity_poly.entity_id
_entity_poly.type
_entity_poly.pdbx_seq_one_letter_code
_entity_poly.pdbx_strand_id
1 'polypeptide(L)'
;MHKMYATYLSSVSADFALQVRRSPVTLSCMARQRPRLFKALQERVNALQGVQPYSCEVQRALSRYADGFTCTQEMLERATKQGVAPVSWQAGHLPSGKYADVCIASGSIEAASHAETTVLQLVQAAIIRYQVEELREQQGLIRHGAQECSSKGAAGVPVEEHGSMQPLAAGAAAPTHYVHCPSQQPSTSSNSTGTGQGYGQAGGQGASGSNTGWAETSKLAGSTGCGGWWLDRSELLANSLAHLARVVDGLNSKDHGFELALFAGRRSSDRLFLVLQTLVFARLVKGYVGTSSLFVATLLDKAWDQLGLPLSERKLQLGKLLGTHAHEQSMLVQQLLAEFDNRAGAVSRLRGSGPVNVTALVAHLLHLAANGGLEGATALPDTFGSAGFVAVASVADVPPAFIKHMEDVHGERVSDGAKCFDLFRVWRVDSG
;
A
#
# COMPACT_ATOMS: atom_id res chain seq x y z
N MET A 1 10.80 8.05 4.91
CA MET A 1 10.26 8.83 6.05
C MET A 1 10.76 8.32 7.40
N HIS A 2 10.60 7.04 7.77
CA HIS A 2 10.94 6.61 9.14
C HIS A 2 12.44 6.71 9.49
N LYS A 3 13.35 6.63 8.51
CA LYS A 3 14.76 7.01 8.71
C LYS A 3 14.91 8.46 9.17
N MET A 4 14.30 9.40 8.45
CA MET A 4 14.31 10.82 8.80
C MET A 4 13.74 11.05 10.20
N TYR A 5 12.68 10.33 10.56
CA TYR A 5 12.08 10.42 11.89
C TYR A 5 13.05 9.93 12.98
N ALA A 6 13.64 8.74 12.78
CA ALA A 6 14.61 8.17 13.72
C ALA A 6 15.86 9.03 13.88
N THR A 7 16.34 9.64 12.79
CA THR A 7 17.57 10.45 12.77
C THR A 7 17.35 11.86 13.32
N TYR A 8 16.29 12.56 12.91
CA TYR A 8 16.15 14.00 13.16
C TYR A 8 14.97 14.38 14.05
N LEU A 9 13.99 13.47 14.23
CA LEU A 9 12.72 13.77 14.92
C LEU A 9 12.41 12.72 16.01
N SER A 10 13.46 12.19 16.64
CA SER A 10 13.37 11.05 17.54
C SER A 10 12.60 11.31 18.84
N SER A 11 12.42 12.57 19.23
CA SER A 11 11.64 13.01 20.38
C SER A 11 10.23 13.50 20.02
N VAL A 12 9.87 13.48 18.73
CA VAL A 12 8.61 14.03 18.26
C VAL A 12 7.49 13.00 18.41
N SER A 13 6.35 13.46 18.92
CA SER A 13 5.10 12.71 18.99
C SER A 13 4.07 13.28 18.03
N ALA A 14 3.17 12.44 17.55
CA ALA A 14 2.11 12.85 16.64
C ALA A 14 0.83 12.04 16.87
N ASP A 15 -0.29 12.67 16.50
CA ASP A 15 -1.61 12.05 16.45
C ASP A 15 -2.04 11.88 14.99
N PHE A 16 -2.28 10.63 14.60
CA PHE A 16 -2.79 10.27 13.28
C PHE A 16 -4.28 10.00 13.38
N ALA A 17 -5.09 11.01 13.07
CA ALA A 17 -6.53 10.92 13.05
C ALA A 17 -7.05 10.42 11.70
N LEU A 18 -7.61 9.21 11.67
CA LEU A 18 -8.31 8.69 10.50
C LEU A 18 -9.68 9.35 10.37
N GLN A 19 -9.90 9.96 9.22
CA GLN A 19 -11.17 10.59 8.87
C GLN A 19 -11.73 10.03 7.56
N VAL A 20 -12.96 9.51 7.61
CA VAL A 20 -13.71 9.09 6.41
C VAL A 20 -14.38 10.33 5.81
N ARG A 21 -13.73 10.96 4.83
CA ARG A 21 -14.22 12.22 4.21
C ARG A 21 -15.38 12.01 3.22
N ARG A 22 -15.33 10.93 2.45
CA ARG A 22 -16.33 10.62 1.40
C ARG A 22 -16.66 9.13 1.45
N SER A 23 -17.80 8.81 2.04
CA SER A 23 -18.39 7.48 2.07
C SER A 23 -19.89 7.65 2.28
N PRO A 24 -20.75 6.82 1.67
CA PRO A 24 -22.17 6.78 2.02
C PRO A 24 -22.40 6.32 3.47
N VAL A 25 -21.41 5.66 4.08
CA VAL A 25 -21.47 5.09 5.42
C VAL A 25 -20.39 5.71 6.31
N THR A 26 -20.80 6.35 7.40
CA THR A 26 -19.87 6.84 8.44
C THR A 26 -19.56 5.74 9.45
N LEU A 27 -18.43 5.85 10.16
CA LEU A 27 -18.09 4.91 11.24
C LEU A 27 -19.15 4.89 12.35
N SER A 28 -19.74 6.05 12.69
CA SER A 28 -20.86 6.11 13.65
C SER A 28 -22.15 5.49 13.14
N CYS A 29 -22.38 5.50 11.82
CA CYS A 29 -23.48 4.75 11.23
C CYS A 29 -23.25 3.24 11.43
N MET A 30 -22.05 2.76 11.11
CA MET A 30 -21.65 1.37 11.31
C MET A 30 -21.74 0.95 12.78
N ALA A 31 -21.25 1.77 13.71
CA ALA A 31 -21.31 1.49 15.14
C ALA A 31 -22.75 1.30 15.66
N ARG A 32 -23.70 2.10 15.15
CA ARG A 32 -25.12 2.00 15.56
C ARG A 32 -25.87 0.87 14.86
N GLN A 33 -25.71 0.73 13.55
CA GLN A 33 -26.54 -0.16 12.73
C GLN A 33 -25.95 -1.56 12.55
N ARG A 34 -24.63 -1.69 12.70
CA ARG A 34 -23.87 -2.95 12.57
C ARG A 34 -22.83 -3.06 13.70
N PRO A 35 -23.24 -3.05 14.99
CA PRO A 35 -22.32 -3.01 16.13
C PRO A 35 -21.33 -4.19 16.16
N ARG A 36 -21.73 -5.37 15.67
CA ARG A 36 -20.83 -6.54 15.56
C ARG A 36 -19.68 -6.30 14.57
N LEU A 37 -19.98 -5.71 13.41
CA LEU A 37 -18.98 -5.38 12.39
C LEU A 37 -18.03 -4.28 12.90
N PHE A 38 -18.57 -3.25 13.55
CA PHE A 38 -17.76 -2.20 14.15
C PHE A 38 -16.85 -2.73 15.26
N LYS A 39 -17.36 -3.59 16.15
CA LYS A 39 -16.55 -4.24 17.19
C LYS A 39 -15.42 -5.08 16.57
N ALA A 40 -15.71 -5.87 15.53
CA ALA A 40 -14.69 -6.65 14.82
C ALA A 40 -13.62 -5.75 14.15
N LEU A 41 -14.01 -4.58 13.63
CA LEU A 41 -13.06 -3.58 13.14
C LEU A 41 -12.17 -3.07 14.28
N GLN A 42 -12.74 -2.69 15.43
CA GLN A 42 -11.99 -2.22 16.59
C GLN A 42 -10.98 -3.28 17.08
N GLU A 43 -11.40 -4.54 17.20
CA GLU A 43 -10.54 -5.65 17.59
C GLU A 43 -9.36 -5.83 16.62
N ARG A 44 -9.61 -5.76 15.31
CA ARG A 44 -8.56 -5.87 14.28
C ARG A 44 -7.58 -4.71 14.29
N VAL A 45 -8.06 -3.49 14.57
CA VAL A 45 -7.22 -2.30 14.69
C VAL A 45 -6.39 -2.36 15.97
N ASN A 46 -7.00 -2.73 17.10
CA ASN A 46 -6.30 -2.87 18.38
C ASN A 46 -5.23 -3.97 18.32
N ALA A 47 -5.47 -5.04 17.55
CA ALA A 47 -4.47 -6.10 17.33
C ALA A 47 -3.21 -5.63 16.57
N LEU A 48 -3.20 -4.42 16.00
CA LEU A 48 -2.00 -3.84 15.41
C LEU A 48 -1.04 -3.27 16.46
N GLN A 49 -1.54 -2.88 17.64
CA GLN A 49 -0.73 -2.21 18.65
C GLN A 49 0.50 -3.04 19.03
N GLY A 50 1.66 -2.41 19.04
CA GLY A 50 2.93 -3.05 19.40
C GLY A 50 3.48 -4.04 18.35
N VAL A 51 2.77 -4.26 17.23
CA VAL A 51 3.28 -5.10 16.14
C VAL A 51 4.60 -4.51 15.63
N GLN A 52 5.58 -5.39 15.42
CA GLN A 52 6.89 -5.03 14.93
C GLN A 52 6.88 -4.86 13.41
N PRO A 53 7.09 -3.64 12.88
CA PRO A 53 6.86 -3.36 11.45
C PRO A 53 8.01 -3.87 10.55
N TYR A 54 9.21 -4.10 11.09
CA TYR A 54 10.40 -4.47 10.32
C TYR A 54 10.91 -5.86 10.69
N SER A 55 10.12 -6.91 10.43
CA SER A 55 10.60 -8.29 10.55
C SER A 55 11.78 -8.57 9.61
N CYS A 56 12.49 -9.67 9.82
CA CYS A 56 13.58 -10.10 8.94
C CYS A 56 13.13 -10.22 7.47
N GLU A 57 11.90 -10.67 7.22
CA GLU A 57 11.32 -10.76 5.88
C GLU A 57 11.05 -9.38 5.27
N VAL A 58 10.54 -8.43 6.07
CA VAL A 58 10.29 -7.06 5.61
C VAL A 58 11.61 -6.36 5.27
N GLN A 59 12.62 -6.49 6.13
CA GLN A 59 13.95 -5.93 5.88
C GLN A 59 14.59 -6.52 4.62
N ARG A 60 14.43 -7.82 4.39
CA ARG A 60 14.89 -8.52 3.19
C ARG A 60 14.16 -8.04 1.94
N ALA A 61 12.85 -7.84 2.00
CA ALA A 61 12.10 -7.30 0.87
C ALA A 61 12.54 -5.85 0.55
N LEU A 62 12.73 -5.02 1.56
CA LEU A 62 13.25 -3.66 1.38
C LEU A 62 14.62 -3.67 0.68
N SER A 63 15.59 -4.44 1.18
CA SER A 63 16.94 -4.46 0.60
C SER A 63 16.98 -5.05 -0.82
N ARG A 64 16.03 -5.91 -1.18
CA ARG A 64 15.97 -6.52 -2.51
C ARG A 64 15.26 -5.65 -3.53
N TYR A 65 14.13 -5.04 -3.17
CA TYR A 65 13.23 -4.40 -4.13
C TYR A 65 13.24 -2.86 -4.07
N ALA A 66 13.71 -2.25 -2.98
CA ALA A 66 13.92 -0.80 -2.92
C ALA A 66 15.40 -0.48 -3.13
N ASP A 67 15.72 0.05 -4.32
CA ASP A 67 17.09 0.37 -4.71
C ASP A 67 17.74 1.32 -3.69
N GLY A 68 18.92 0.94 -3.18
CA GLY A 68 19.69 1.73 -2.21
C GLY A 68 19.09 1.82 -0.80
N PHE A 69 17.93 1.20 -0.52
CA PHE A 69 17.30 1.32 0.79
C PHE A 69 17.84 0.28 1.79
N THR A 70 18.39 0.77 2.90
CA THR A 70 18.84 -0.03 4.05
C THR A 70 18.12 0.38 5.32
N CYS A 71 17.64 -0.55 6.16
CA CYS A 71 17.11 -0.15 7.47
C CYS A 71 18.27 0.29 8.38
N THR A 72 18.22 1.50 8.94
CA THR A 72 19.25 1.95 9.90
C THR A 72 19.03 1.31 11.26
N GLN A 73 20.10 1.17 12.04
CA GLN A 73 20.02 0.56 13.37
C GLN A 73 19.06 1.33 14.28
N GLU A 74 19.11 2.66 14.27
CA GLU A 74 18.24 3.53 15.07
C GLU A 74 16.77 3.34 14.70
N MET A 75 16.47 3.21 13.41
CA MET A 75 15.10 2.95 12.94
C MET A 75 14.60 1.58 13.45
N LEU A 76 15.44 0.55 13.40
CA LEU A 76 15.11 -0.80 13.85
C LEU A 76 14.93 -0.89 15.37
N GLU A 77 15.82 -0.27 16.14
CA GLU A 77 15.74 -0.24 17.60
C GLU A 77 14.48 0.47 18.08
N ARG A 78 14.13 1.60 17.46
CA ARG A 78 12.92 2.35 17.81
C ARG A 78 11.66 1.59 17.45
N ALA A 79 11.63 0.97 16.27
CA ALA A 79 10.53 0.08 15.89
C ALA A 79 10.39 -1.08 16.88
N THR A 80 11.51 -1.71 17.27
CA THR A 80 11.55 -2.79 18.29
C THR A 80 10.98 -2.33 19.62
N LYS A 81 11.34 -1.12 20.05
CA LYS A 81 10.89 -0.55 21.32
C LYS A 81 9.41 -0.13 21.32
N GLN A 82 8.93 0.43 20.21
CA GLN A 82 7.63 1.14 20.17
C GLN A 82 6.54 0.37 19.43
N GLY A 83 6.89 -0.41 18.41
CA GLY A 83 5.96 -1.06 17.49
C GLY A 83 5.02 -0.06 16.81
N VAL A 84 3.84 -0.53 16.39
CA VAL A 84 2.73 0.34 15.98
C VAL A 84 2.10 1.00 17.22
N ALA A 85 1.79 2.29 17.13
CA ALA A 85 1.19 3.06 18.21
C ALA A 85 -0.15 2.48 18.69
N PRO A 86 -0.50 2.69 19.98
CA PRO A 86 -1.85 2.45 20.46
C PRO A 86 -2.86 3.31 19.71
N VAL A 87 -4.07 2.78 19.54
CA VAL A 87 -5.18 3.45 18.87
C VAL A 87 -6.30 3.71 19.86
N SER A 88 -6.84 4.92 19.83
CA SER A 88 -8.05 5.31 20.54
C SER A 88 -9.20 5.58 19.58
N TRP A 89 -10.41 5.30 20.02
CA TRP A 89 -11.64 5.62 19.30
C TRP A 89 -12.35 6.73 20.04
N GLN A 90 -12.48 7.89 19.40
CA GLN A 90 -13.08 9.07 20.01
C GLN A 90 -14.31 9.46 19.22
N ALA A 91 -15.38 9.73 19.94
CA ALA A 91 -16.58 10.29 19.36
C ALA A 91 -16.36 11.80 19.18
N GLY A 92 -16.37 12.29 17.95
CA GLY A 92 -16.02 13.66 17.64
C GLY A 92 -16.99 14.33 16.67
N HIS A 93 -17.02 15.66 16.70
CA HIS A 93 -17.62 16.44 15.62
C HIS A 93 -16.61 16.64 14.51
N LEU A 94 -16.95 16.20 13.30
CA LEU A 94 -16.21 16.58 12.11
C LEU A 94 -16.29 18.11 11.94
N PRO A 95 -15.33 18.75 11.24
CA PRO A 95 -15.44 20.18 10.87
C PRO A 95 -16.74 20.53 10.13
N SER A 96 -17.39 19.52 9.52
CA SER A 96 -18.73 19.61 8.92
C SER A 96 -19.90 19.67 9.93
N GLY A 97 -19.65 19.68 11.23
CA GLY A 97 -20.65 19.59 12.31
C GLY A 97 -21.20 18.19 12.58
N LYS A 98 -21.01 17.24 11.65
CA LYS A 98 -21.49 15.85 11.78
C LYS A 98 -20.74 15.07 12.84
N TYR A 99 -21.45 14.27 13.63
CA TYR A 99 -20.86 13.32 14.57
C TYR A 99 -20.19 12.17 13.82
N ALA A 100 -18.95 11.86 14.15
CA ALA A 100 -18.21 10.73 13.61
C ALA A 100 -17.27 10.14 14.67
N ASP A 101 -17.18 8.82 14.69
CA ASP A 101 -16.11 8.12 15.39
C ASP A 101 -14.81 8.34 14.62
N VAL A 102 -13.82 8.90 15.29
CA VAL A 102 -12.48 9.16 14.80
C VAL A 102 -11.55 8.14 15.45
N CYS A 103 -10.77 7.47 14.62
CA CYS A 103 -9.74 6.54 15.05
C CYS A 103 -8.41 7.31 15.09
N ILE A 104 -7.76 7.38 16.25
CA ILE A 104 -6.55 8.18 16.47
C ILE A 104 -5.43 7.27 16.94
N ALA A 105 -4.35 7.17 16.16
CA ALA A 105 -3.11 6.54 16.60
C ALA A 105 -2.17 7.60 17.19
N SER A 106 -1.75 7.40 18.45
CA SER A 106 -0.98 8.40 19.21
C SER A 106 0.30 7.80 19.77
N GLY A 107 1.42 8.46 19.54
CA GLY A 107 2.72 8.00 20.04
C GLY A 107 3.87 8.80 19.46
N SER A 108 5.07 8.21 19.46
CA SER A 108 6.17 8.75 18.63
C SER A 108 5.73 8.84 17.17
N ILE A 109 6.29 9.79 16.44
CA ILE A 109 5.94 10.00 15.03
C ILE A 109 6.07 8.70 14.21
N GLU A 110 7.09 7.89 14.45
CA GLU A 110 7.27 6.62 13.75
C GLU A 110 6.16 5.62 14.07
N ALA A 111 5.88 5.42 15.37
CA ALA A 111 4.88 4.46 15.80
C ALA A 111 3.47 4.84 15.32
N ALA A 112 3.16 6.14 15.34
CA ALA A 112 1.88 6.66 14.87
C ALA A 112 1.74 6.55 13.34
N SER A 113 2.79 6.92 12.58
CA SER A 113 2.80 6.82 11.11
C SER A 113 2.67 5.36 10.63
N HIS A 114 3.22 4.38 11.36
CA HIS A 114 3.05 2.95 11.06
C HIS A 114 1.58 2.49 11.01
N ALA A 115 0.66 3.17 11.72
CA ALA A 115 -0.75 2.81 11.74
C ALA A 115 -1.48 3.23 10.45
N GLU A 116 -1.08 4.34 9.81
CA GLU A 116 -1.88 5.05 8.80
C GLU A 116 -2.42 4.12 7.70
N THR A 117 -1.52 3.50 6.93
CA THR A 117 -1.90 2.71 5.75
C THR A 117 -2.72 1.48 6.12
N THR A 118 -2.35 0.81 7.23
CA THR A 118 -3.02 -0.45 7.63
C THR A 118 -4.39 -0.17 8.22
N VAL A 119 -4.53 0.84 9.07
CA VAL A 119 -5.83 1.23 9.65
C VAL A 119 -6.77 1.72 8.53
N LEU A 120 -6.29 2.50 7.57
CA LEU A 120 -7.08 2.91 6.40
C LEU A 120 -7.60 1.70 5.61
N GLN A 121 -6.75 0.70 5.35
CA GLN A 121 -7.16 -0.52 4.66
C GLN A 121 -8.22 -1.30 5.46
N LEU A 122 -8.07 -1.42 6.79
CA LEU A 122 -9.02 -2.10 7.65
C LEU A 122 -10.40 -1.40 7.65
N VAL A 123 -10.39 -0.06 7.74
CA VAL A 123 -11.61 0.75 7.67
C VAL A 123 -12.28 0.61 6.30
N GLN A 124 -11.52 0.68 5.21
CA GLN A 124 -12.03 0.48 3.85
C GLN A 124 -12.70 -0.88 3.70
N ALA A 125 -12.05 -1.95 4.16
CA ALA A 125 -12.59 -3.30 4.12
C ALA A 125 -13.88 -3.42 4.95
N ALA A 126 -13.95 -2.78 6.12
CA ALA A 126 -15.16 -2.77 6.95
C ALA A 126 -16.32 -2.01 6.29
N ILE A 127 -16.04 -0.87 5.65
CA ILE A 127 -17.05 -0.09 4.92
C ILE A 127 -17.61 -0.91 3.74
N ILE A 128 -16.75 -1.58 2.97
CA ILE A 128 -17.20 -2.44 1.86
C ILE A 128 -18.07 -3.58 2.38
N ARG A 129 -17.66 -4.24 3.49
CA ARG A 129 -18.46 -5.31 4.11
C ARG A 129 -19.85 -4.81 4.53
N TYR A 130 -19.92 -3.63 5.16
CA TYR A 130 -21.19 -3.02 5.51
C TYR A 130 -22.09 -2.85 4.28
N GLN A 131 -21.54 -2.30 3.18
CA GLN A 131 -22.31 -2.07 1.95
C GLN A 131 -22.79 -3.38 1.30
N VAL A 132 -21.95 -4.42 1.31
CA VAL A 132 -22.32 -5.75 0.81
C VAL A 132 -23.43 -6.36 1.66
N GLU A 133 -23.37 -6.25 2.99
CA GLU A 133 -24.43 -6.71 3.89
C GLU A 133 -25.75 -5.95 3.63
N GLU A 134 -25.69 -4.63 3.46
CA GLU A 134 -26.86 -3.80 3.14
C GLU A 134 -27.50 -4.21 1.81
N LEU A 135 -26.71 -4.43 0.75
CA LEU A 135 -27.21 -4.90 -0.55
C LEU A 135 -27.85 -6.29 -0.46
N ARG A 136 -27.25 -7.20 0.32
CA ARG A 136 -27.81 -8.54 0.53
C ARG A 136 -29.13 -8.50 1.28
N GLU A 137 -29.29 -7.59 2.25
CA GLU A 137 -30.57 -7.37 2.92
C GLU A 137 -31.63 -6.81 1.98
N GLN A 138 -31.28 -5.81 1.16
CA GLN A 138 -32.19 -5.22 0.16
C GLN A 138 -32.67 -6.25 -0.87
N GLN A 139 -31.82 -7.21 -1.22
CA GLN A 139 -32.14 -8.32 -2.13
C GLN A 139 -32.84 -9.50 -1.44
N GLY A 140 -33.07 -9.44 -0.12
CA GLY A 140 -33.68 -10.52 0.65
C GLY A 140 -32.79 -11.77 0.80
N LEU A 141 -31.49 -11.65 0.50
CA LEU A 141 -30.50 -12.73 0.64
C LEU A 141 -30.07 -12.94 2.09
N ILE A 142 -30.21 -11.92 2.94
CA ILE A 142 -30.06 -12.02 4.39
C ILE A 142 -31.42 -11.70 4.99
N ARG A 143 -32.04 -12.69 5.64
CA ARG A 143 -33.17 -12.45 6.55
C ARG A 143 -32.59 -12.31 7.95
N HIS A 144 -32.67 -11.11 8.52
CA HIS A 144 -32.50 -10.99 9.97
C HIS A 144 -33.58 -11.86 10.60
N GLY A 145 -33.14 -12.90 11.33
CA GLY A 145 -34.04 -13.72 12.12
C GLY A 145 -34.92 -12.78 12.94
N ALA A 146 -36.23 -13.00 12.84
CA ALA A 146 -37.24 -12.24 13.55
C ALA A 146 -36.74 -11.99 14.98
N GLN A 147 -36.76 -10.72 15.37
CA GLN A 147 -36.82 -10.29 16.75
C GLN A 147 -37.65 -11.32 17.52
N GLU A 148 -37.06 -11.97 18.52
CA GLU A 148 -37.79 -12.85 19.42
C GLU A 148 -38.93 -12.02 20.03
N CYS A 149 -40.11 -12.14 19.43
CA CYS A 149 -41.34 -11.79 20.07
C CYS A 149 -41.45 -12.72 21.27
N SER A 150 -41.13 -12.17 22.44
CA SER A 150 -41.63 -12.60 23.73
C SER A 150 -43.11 -12.97 23.61
N SER A 151 -43.40 -14.26 23.48
CA SER A 151 -44.70 -14.82 23.78
C SER A 151 -44.48 -16.12 24.56
N LYS A 152 -44.74 -15.99 25.85
CA LYS A 152 -45.04 -17.02 26.85
C LYS A 152 -45.45 -18.38 26.27
N GLY A 153 -44.72 -19.41 26.69
CA GLY A 153 -45.27 -20.69 27.17
C GLY A 153 -45.73 -21.72 26.14
N ALA A 154 -44.97 -22.79 26.00
CA ALA A 154 -45.48 -24.16 26.07
C ALA A 154 -44.32 -25.16 26.24
N ALA A 155 -44.59 -26.24 26.93
CA ALA A 155 -43.65 -27.17 27.53
C ALA A 155 -42.92 -28.12 26.55
N GLY A 156 -41.70 -28.49 26.94
CA GLY A 156 -41.23 -29.88 27.01
C GLY A 156 -40.75 -30.55 25.73
N VAL A 157 -39.48 -30.97 25.72
CA VAL A 157 -38.98 -32.36 25.55
C VAL A 157 -37.42 -32.30 25.56
N PRO A 158 -36.71 -33.15 26.34
CA PRO A 158 -35.25 -33.20 26.33
C PRO A 158 -34.73 -34.28 25.36
N VAL A 159 -33.61 -34.03 24.67
CA VAL A 159 -32.83 -35.10 24.01
C VAL A 159 -31.32 -34.83 24.14
N GLU A 160 -30.75 -35.61 25.07
CA GLU A 160 -29.48 -36.34 25.10
C GLU A 160 -28.19 -35.81 24.44
N GLU A 161 -27.16 -35.78 25.30
CA GLU A 161 -25.72 -35.80 25.01
C GLU A 161 -25.28 -37.13 24.38
N HIS A 162 -24.39 -37.08 23.40
CA HIS A 162 -23.32 -38.06 23.07
C HIS A 162 -22.51 -37.45 21.91
N GLY A 163 -21.19 -37.52 21.76
CA GLY A 163 -20.10 -38.20 22.46
C GLY A 163 -18.84 -37.92 21.63
N SER A 164 -17.69 -37.85 22.29
CA SER A 164 -16.37 -37.59 21.68
C SER A 164 -15.89 -38.74 20.78
N MET A 165 -15.16 -38.44 19.71
CA MET A 165 -14.08 -39.31 19.20
C MET A 165 -12.99 -38.51 18.46
N GLN A 166 -11.75 -38.66 18.93
CA GLN A 166 -10.48 -38.62 18.17
C GLN A 166 -9.97 -40.08 18.02
N PRO A 167 -8.82 -40.37 17.40
CA PRO A 167 -8.30 -39.99 16.08
C PRO A 167 -7.88 -41.26 15.27
N LEU A 168 -7.53 -41.12 13.98
CA LEU A 168 -6.84 -42.19 13.23
C LEU A 168 -5.65 -41.62 12.44
N ALA A 169 -4.52 -42.31 12.59
CA ALA A 169 -3.19 -41.92 12.16
C ALA A 169 -2.81 -42.45 10.77
N ALA A 170 -1.90 -41.70 10.14
CA ALA A 170 -0.77 -42.07 9.27
C ALA A 170 -0.96 -43.02 8.07
N GLY A 171 -0.44 -42.57 6.92
CA GLY A 171 0.19 -43.45 5.93
C GLY A 171 0.04 -42.98 4.48
N ALA A 172 1.16 -42.58 3.86
CA ALA A 172 1.65 -43.06 2.56
C ALA A 172 2.40 -41.98 1.74
N ALA A 173 3.40 -42.49 1.04
CA ALA A 173 4.48 -41.79 0.36
C ALA A 173 4.10 -41.25 -1.05
N ALA A 174 5.06 -40.52 -1.62
CA ALA A 174 5.03 -39.73 -2.86
C ALA A 174 4.62 -40.47 -4.16
N PRO A 175 4.45 -39.76 -5.29
CA PRO A 175 5.61 -39.56 -6.16
C PRO A 175 5.76 -38.18 -6.81
N THR A 176 7.02 -37.80 -6.93
CA THR A 176 7.62 -36.82 -7.84
C THR A 176 7.33 -37.15 -9.31
N HIS A 177 6.82 -36.19 -10.07
CA HIS A 177 7.00 -36.15 -11.52
C HIS A 177 7.51 -34.76 -11.95
N TYR A 178 8.80 -34.75 -12.30
CA TYR A 178 9.44 -33.70 -13.09
C TYR A 178 8.84 -33.72 -14.50
N VAL A 179 8.38 -32.57 -15.00
CA VAL A 179 8.17 -32.36 -16.43
C VAL A 179 9.19 -31.32 -16.90
N HIS A 180 10.11 -31.81 -17.73
CA HIS A 180 11.07 -31.02 -18.49
C HIS A 180 10.33 -30.07 -19.44
N CYS A 181 10.65 -28.78 -19.38
CA CYS A 181 10.45 -27.84 -20.49
C CYS A 181 11.79 -27.69 -21.23
N PRO A 182 11.85 -27.88 -22.56
CA PRO A 182 13.06 -27.63 -23.31
C PRO A 182 13.28 -26.12 -23.49
N SER A 183 14.51 -25.70 -23.21
CA SER A 183 15.06 -24.39 -23.50
C SER A 183 15.18 -24.16 -25.01
N GLN A 184 14.71 -23.01 -25.48
CA GLN A 184 15.20 -22.43 -26.73
C GLN A 184 15.43 -20.92 -26.55
N GLN A 185 16.71 -20.57 -26.60
CA GLN A 185 17.25 -19.28 -27.04
C GLN A 185 18.57 -19.61 -27.75
N PRO A 186 19.16 -18.72 -28.57
CA PRO A 186 18.60 -17.53 -29.24
C PRO A 186 18.92 -17.51 -30.75
N SER A 187 18.32 -16.60 -31.51
CA SER A 187 19.02 -16.05 -32.68
C SER A 187 18.75 -14.56 -32.83
N THR A 188 19.85 -13.83 -32.86
CA THR A 188 19.99 -12.45 -33.31
C THR A 188 20.03 -12.42 -34.84
N SER A 189 19.38 -11.45 -35.48
CA SER A 189 19.95 -10.71 -36.61
C SER A 189 18.99 -9.63 -37.14
N SER A 190 19.64 -8.62 -37.69
CA SER A 190 19.24 -7.27 -38.03
C SER A 190 18.65 -7.11 -39.44
N ASN A 191 17.90 -6.01 -39.61
CA ASN A 191 17.69 -5.17 -40.80
C ASN A 191 17.36 -5.82 -42.17
N SER A 192 16.21 -5.46 -42.73
CA SER A 192 16.16 -4.72 -44.02
C SER A 192 14.74 -4.24 -44.37
N THR A 193 14.74 -3.05 -44.97
CA THR A 193 13.67 -2.36 -45.69
C THR A 193 13.19 -3.14 -46.92
N GLY A 194 11.89 -3.06 -47.25
CA GLY A 194 11.38 -3.57 -48.52
C GLY A 194 9.86 -3.54 -48.67
N THR A 195 9.39 -2.60 -49.48
CA THR A 195 8.04 -2.41 -50.02
C THR A 195 7.50 -3.62 -50.81
N GLY A 196 6.18 -3.85 -50.82
CA GLY A 196 5.53 -4.63 -51.89
C GLY A 196 4.15 -5.21 -51.56
N GLN A 197 3.14 -4.75 -52.29
CA GLN A 197 1.76 -5.25 -52.31
C GLN A 197 1.65 -6.69 -52.86
N GLY A 198 0.58 -7.42 -52.49
CA GLY A 198 0.15 -8.62 -53.24
C GLY A 198 -1.02 -9.38 -52.61
N TYR A 199 -2.13 -9.46 -53.34
CA TYR A 199 -3.40 -10.15 -53.04
C TYR A 199 -3.28 -11.67 -52.86
N GLY A 200 -4.24 -12.28 -52.12
CA GLY A 200 -4.53 -13.72 -52.19
C GLY A 200 -5.60 -14.20 -51.20
N GLN A 201 -6.78 -14.55 -51.70
CA GLN A 201 -7.92 -15.18 -51.00
C GLN A 201 -7.80 -16.71 -50.92
N ALA A 202 -8.70 -17.30 -50.11
CA ALA A 202 -9.08 -18.71 -49.92
C ALA A 202 -8.20 -19.50 -48.93
N GLY A 203 -8.68 -20.32 -48.00
CA GLY A 203 -9.99 -20.91 -47.72
C GLY A 203 -9.75 -22.24 -46.99
N GLY A 204 -10.60 -22.64 -46.03
CA GLY A 204 -10.54 -23.95 -45.35
C GLY A 204 -10.43 -23.83 -43.82
N GLN A 205 -11.55 -23.92 -43.08
CA GLN A 205 -12.14 -25.14 -42.51
C GLN A 205 -11.43 -25.65 -41.23
N GLY A 206 -12.19 -25.60 -40.13
CA GLY A 206 -12.29 -26.71 -39.17
C GLY A 206 -11.34 -26.72 -37.97
N ALA A 207 -11.87 -26.33 -36.80
CA ALA A 207 -11.89 -27.18 -35.61
C ALA A 207 -12.57 -26.43 -34.45
N SER A 208 -13.80 -26.82 -34.14
CA SER A 208 -14.44 -26.54 -32.86
C SER A 208 -13.70 -27.33 -31.77
N GLY A 209 -13.05 -26.64 -30.85
CA GLY A 209 -12.44 -27.22 -29.66
C GLY A 209 -12.94 -26.51 -28.42
N SER A 210 -14.09 -26.93 -27.91
CA SER A 210 -14.61 -26.57 -26.59
C SER A 210 -13.65 -27.07 -25.51
N ASN A 211 -12.84 -26.18 -24.93
CA ASN A 211 -12.00 -26.53 -23.78
C ASN A 211 -12.74 -26.19 -22.48
N THR A 212 -13.70 -27.05 -22.13
CA THR A 212 -14.24 -27.20 -20.77
C THR A 212 -13.21 -27.96 -19.93
N GLY A 213 -12.43 -27.23 -19.14
CA GLY A 213 -11.40 -27.81 -18.27
C GLY A 213 -11.16 -26.99 -17.00
N TRP A 214 -12.24 -26.53 -16.36
CA TRP A 214 -12.21 -25.89 -15.03
C TRP A 214 -12.97 -26.74 -14.02
N ALA A 215 -12.56 -27.99 -13.82
CA ALA A 215 -13.19 -28.85 -12.83
C ALA A 215 -12.31 -30.03 -12.41
N GLU A 216 -11.06 -29.80 -11.96
CA GLU A 216 -10.34 -30.84 -11.21
C GLU A 216 -9.11 -30.30 -10.42
N THR A 217 -9.33 -29.29 -9.56
CA THR A 217 -8.34 -28.94 -8.52
C THR A 217 -9.06 -28.57 -7.22
N SER A 218 -9.70 -29.57 -6.63
CA SER A 218 -10.28 -29.45 -5.28
C SER A 218 -10.09 -30.76 -4.54
N LYS A 219 -8.84 -31.09 -4.18
CA LYS A 219 -8.52 -32.17 -3.23
C LYS A 219 -7.15 -32.04 -2.51
N LEU A 220 -6.55 -30.85 -2.48
CA LEU A 220 -5.21 -30.62 -1.89
C LEU A 220 -5.16 -29.45 -0.89
N ALA A 221 -6.25 -29.21 -0.17
CA ALA A 221 -6.31 -28.21 0.91
C ALA A 221 -6.70 -28.89 2.22
N GLY A 222 -5.75 -29.58 2.84
CA GLY A 222 -6.04 -30.33 4.07
C GLY A 222 -4.79 -30.79 4.80
N SER A 223 -3.82 -29.91 5.08
CA SER A 223 -2.91 -30.04 6.24
C SER A 223 -1.79 -28.99 6.23
N THR A 224 -2.09 -27.72 6.50
CA THR A 224 -1.08 -26.80 7.06
C THR A 224 -1.81 -25.74 7.88
N GLY A 225 -1.49 -25.65 9.17
CA GLY A 225 -2.01 -24.67 10.12
C GLY A 225 -1.56 -23.23 9.86
N CYS A 226 -1.73 -22.74 8.63
CA CYS A 226 -1.78 -21.32 8.34
C CYS A 226 -3.24 -20.91 8.38
N GLY A 227 -3.58 -19.90 9.21
CA GLY A 227 -4.91 -19.31 9.24
C GLY A 227 -5.42 -19.07 7.82
N GLY A 228 -6.43 -19.86 7.43
CA GLY A 228 -6.86 -19.98 6.05
C GLY A 228 -7.23 -18.62 5.49
N TRP A 229 -6.52 -18.19 4.46
CA TRP A 229 -6.98 -17.14 3.58
C TRP A 229 -8.15 -17.72 2.80
N TRP A 230 -9.37 -17.53 3.31
CA TRP A 230 -10.57 -17.86 2.55
C TRP A 230 -10.63 -16.93 1.35
N LEU A 231 -10.23 -17.45 0.18
CA LEU A 231 -10.58 -16.85 -1.09
C LEU A 231 -12.10 -16.74 -1.12
N ASP A 232 -12.61 -15.52 -1.08
CA ASP A 232 -14.02 -15.28 -1.38
C ASP A 232 -14.22 -15.71 -2.84
N ARG A 233 -14.76 -16.92 -3.04
CA ARG A 233 -15.16 -17.44 -4.36
C ARG A 233 -16.46 -16.78 -4.84
N SER A 234 -16.76 -15.58 -4.36
CA SER A 234 -17.95 -14.85 -4.75
C SER A 234 -17.78 -14.23 -6.13
N GLU A 235 -18.93 -14.02 -6.76
CA GLU A 235 -19.11 -13.18 -7.93
C GLU A 235 -18.44 -11.80 -7.78
N LEU A 236 -18.27 -11.29 -6.55
CA LEU A 236 -17.60 -10.01 -6.28
C LEU A 236 -16.12 -10.04 -6.65
N LEU A 237 -15.38 -11.10 -6.30
CA LEU A 237 -13.98 -11.22 -6.69
C LEU A 237 -13.86 -11.38 -8.21
N ALA A 238 -14.71 -12.20 -8.81
CA ALA A 238 -14.74 -12.39 -10.27
C ALA A 238 -15.03 -11.07 -11.00
N ASN A 239 -16.03 -10.31 -10.56
CA ASN A 239 -16.37 -9.00 -11.13
C ASN A 239 -15.25 -7.98 -10.93
N SER A 240 -14.59 -7.97 -9.77
CA SER A 240 -13.46 -7.08 -9.50
C SER A 240 -12.27 -7.40 -10.40
N LEU A 241 -11.97 -8.69 -10.62
CA LEU A 241 -10.91 -9.14 -11.53
C LEU A 241 -11.27 -8.88 -13.01
N ALA A 242 -12.53 -9.02 -13.40
CA ALA A 242 -12.98 -8.68 -14.75
C ALA A 242 -12.89 -7.17 -15.02
N HIS A 243 -13.26 -6.34 -14.04
CA HIS A 243 -13.07 -4.89 -14.14
C HIS A 243 -11.58 -4.53 -14.21
N LEU A 244 -10.76 -5.17 -13.38
CA LEU A 244 -9.31 -5.01 -13.40
C LEU A 244 -8.71 -5.34 -14.78
N ALA A 245 -9.09 -6.45 -15.38
CA ALA A 245 -8.64 -6.83 -16.73
C ALA A 245 -9.02 -5.76 -17.78
N ARG A 246 -10.25 -5.24 -17.74
CA ARG A 246 -10.68 -4.15 -18.64
C ARG A 246 -9.86 -2.87 -18.44
N VAL A 247 -9.49 -2.53 -17.20
CA VAL A 247 -8.61 -1.39 -16.92
C VAL A 247 -7.23 -1.61 -17.53
N VAL A 248 -6.66 -2.81 -17.39
CA VAL A 248 -5.38 -3.17 -17.99
C VAL A 248 -5.41 -3.08 -19.52
N ASP A 249 -6.44 -3.65 -20.16
CA ASP A 249 -6.62 -3.55 -21.61
C ASP A 249 -6.77 -2.09 -22.06
N GLY A 250 -7.51 -1.29 -21.29
CA GLY A 250 -7.68 0.14 -21.52
C GLY A 250 -6.40 0.96 -21.36
N LEU A 251 -5.47 0.54 -20.50
CA LEU A 251 -4.13 1.15 -20.40
C LEU A 251 -3.26 0.72 -21.58
N ASN A 252 -3.19 -0.58 -21.85
CA ASN A 252 -2.34 -1.17 -22.87
C ASN A 252 -2.68 -0.76 -24.31
N SER A 253 -3.95 -0.38 -24.55
CA SER A 253 -4.45 0.10 -25.85
C SER A 253 -4.06 1.54 -26.16
N LYS A 254 -3.62 2.33 -25.18
CA LYS A 254 -3.22 3.74 -25.38
C LYS A 254 -1.85 3.92 -26.03
N ASP A 255 -1.16 2.82 -26.36
CA ASP A 255 0.19 2.79 -26.92
C ASP A 255 1.12 3.85 -26.30
N HIS A 256 1.22 3.80 -24.97
CA HIS A 256 1.93 4.81 -24.21
C HIS A 256 3.39 4.43 -23.93
N GLY A 257 4.26 5.44 -23.89
CA GLY A 257 5.66 5.31 -23.44
C GLY A 257 5.85 5.49 -21.93
N PHE A 258 4.77 5.58 -21.14
CA PHE A 258 4.85 5.85 -19.71
C PHE A 258 5.27 4.62 -18.88
N GLU A 259 6.03 4.88 -17.82
CA GLU A 259 6.24 3.96 -16.72
C GLU A 259 5.06 4.03 -15.74
N LEU A 260 4.55 2.86 -15.33
CA LEU A 260 3.37 2.74 -14.48
C LEU A 260 3.70 2.04 -13.17
N ALA A 261 3.27 2.62 -12.06
CA ALA A 261 3.49 2.09 -10.73
C ALA A 261 2.16 1.95 -9.98
N LEU A 262 2.02 0.90 -9.18
CA LEU A 262 0.78 0.63 -8.44
C LEU A 262 0.86 1.13 -6.99
N PHE A 263 0.03 2.13 -6.66
CA PHE A 263 -0.07 2.74 -5.32
C PHE A 263 -1.43 2.45 -4.65
N ALA A 264 -1.77 1.16 -4.48
CA ALA A 264 -3.11 0.73 -4.06
C ALA A 264 -3.30 0.41 -2.57
N GLY A 265 -2.23 0.43 -1.77
CA GLY A 265 -2.21 -0.15 -0.41
C GLY A 265 -3.33 0.31 0.52
N ARG A 266 -3.49 1.63 0.68
CA ARG A 266 -4.42 2.25 1.66
C ARG A 266 -5.91 2.12 1.34
N ARG A 267 -6.29 1.80 0.09
CA ARG A 267 -7.71 1.75 -0.36
C ARG A 267 -8.07 0.45 -1.08
N SER A 268 -7.21 -0.57 -1.03
CA SER A 268 -7.58 -1.90 -1.51
C SER A 268 -8.74 -2.45 -0.71
N SER A 269 -9.66 -3.16 -1.38
CA SER A 269 -10.84 -3.76 -0.76
C SER A 269 -10.49 -4.73 0.36
N ASP A 270 -9.43 -5.50 0.17
CA ASP A 270 -8.79 -6.32 1.19
C ASP A 270 -7.34 -6.64 0.79
N ARG A 271 -6.66 -7.44 1.63
CA ARG A 271 -5.25 -7.83 1.43
C ARG A 271 -5.06 -8.85 0.31
N LEU A 272 -5.99 -9.78 0.12
CA LEU A 272 -5.93 -10.76 -0.96
C LEU A 272 -6.10 -10.05 -2.31
N PHE A 273 -7.09 -9.17 -2.42
CA PHE A 273 -7.30 -8.36 -3.61
C PHE A 273 -6.08 -7.48 -3.92
N LEU A 274 -5.41 -6.91 -2.90
CA LEU A 274 -4.17 -6.15 -3.10
C LEU A 274 -3.05 -6.99 -3.76
N VAL A 275 -2.89 -8.24 -3.32
CA VAL A 275 -1.91 -9.18 -3.90
C VAL A 275 -2.29 -9.53 -5.33
N LEU A 276 -3.54 -9.91 -5.57
CA LEU A 276 -4.04 -10.27 -6.91
C LEU A 276 -3.93 -9.10 -7.88
N GLN A 277 -4.34 -7.90 -7.44
CA GLN A 277 -4.23 -6.69 -8.23
C GLN A 277 -2.79 -6.40 -8.63
N THR A 278 -1.85 -6.55 -7.69
CA THR A 278 -0.42 -6.34 -7.96
C THR A 278 0.11 -7.37 -8.96
N LEU A 279 -0.23 -8.65 -8.80
CA LEU A 279 0.21 -9.72 -9.72
C LEU A 279 -0.35 -9.50 -11.13
N VAL A 280 -1.63 -9.14 -11.25
CA VAL A 280 -2.26 -8.86 -12.55
C VAL A 280 -1.60 -7.65 -13.22
N PHE A 281 -1.40 -6.55 -12.47
CA PHE A 281 -0.70 -5.37 -12.99
C PHE A 281 0.71 -5.72 -13.44
N ALA A 282 1.49 -6.40 -12.60
CA ALA A 282 2.87 -6.71 -12.89
C ALA A 282 3.04 -7.65 -14.09
N ARG A 283 2.06 -8.54 -14.32
CA ARG A 283 2.10 -9.49 -15.44
C ARG A 283 1.59 -8.89 -16.75
N LEU A 284 0.58 -8.02 -16.70
CA LEU A 284 -0.21 -7.67 -17.88
C LEU A 284 -0.09 -6.20 -18.30
N VAL A 285 0.29 -5.28 -17.41
CA VAL A 285 0.36 -3.85 -17.76
C VAL A 285 1.69 -3.53 -18.45
N LYS A 286 1.61 -2.93 -19.65
CA LYS A 286 2.77 -2.40 -20.36
C LYS A 286 3.41 -1.25 -19.58
N GLY A 287 4.74 -1.24 -19.50
CA GLY A 287 5.48 -0.20 -18.78
C GLY A 287 5.36 -0.29 -17.25
N TYR A 288 4.86 -1.39 -16.70
CA TYR A 288 4.82 -1.56 -15.24
C TYR A 288 6.24 -1.60 -14.65
N VAL A 289 6.51 -0.75 -13.65
CA VAL A 289 7.82 -0.62 -13.01
C VAL A 289 7.85 -1.07 -11.55
N GLY A 290 6.70 -1.21 -10.90
CA GLY A 290 6.67 -1.64 -9.51
C GLY A 290 5.43 -1.26 -8.71
N THR A 291 5.52 -1.52 -7.41
CA THR A 291 4.42 -1.32 -6.44
C THR A 291 4.91 -0.57 -5.22
N SER A 292 4.02 0.19 -4.57
CA SER A 292 4.31 0.80 -3.27
C SER A 292 4.01 -0.15 -2.09
N SER A 293 3.53 -1.37 -2.35
CA SER A 293 3.10 -2.29 -1.30
C SER A 293 4.23 -3.19 -0.79
N LEU A 294 4.83 -2.78 0.33
CA LEU A 294 5.81 -3.60 1.03
C LEU A 294 5.23 -4.93 1.52
N PHE A 295 3.93 -4.96 1.86
CA PHE A 295 3.21 -6.18 2.21
C PHE A 295 3.26 -7.21 1.07
N VAL A 296 2.90 -6.78 -0.16
CA VAL A 296 2.91 -7.67 -1.32
C VAL A 296 4.33 -8.12 -1.66
N ALA A 297 5.30 -7.20 -1.64
CA ALA A 297 6.69 -7.54 -1.89
C ALA A 297 7.23 -8.57 -0.89
N THR A 298 6.93 -8.41 0.39
CA THR A 298 7.34 -9.36 1.44
C THR A 298 6.69 -10.72 1.27
N LEU A 299 5.39 -10.76 0.96
CA LEU A 299 4.65 -12.00 0.79
C LEU A 299 5.14 -12.78 -0.45
N LEU A 300 5.25 -12.10 -1.59
CA LEU A 300 5.65 -12.72 -2.84
C LEU A 300 7.13 -13.11 -2.84
N ASP A 301 8.01 -12.29 -2.25
CA ASP A 301 9.43 -12.66 -2.12
C ASP A 301 9.58 -13.99 -1.40
N LYS A 302 8.90 -14.16 -0.26
CA LYS A 302 8.91 -15.40 0.52
C LYS A 302 8.30 -16.57 -0.26
N ALA A 303 7.14 -16.37 -0.88
CA ALA A 303 6.45 -17.43 -1.61
C ALA A 303 7.27 -17.92 -2.81
N TRP A 304 7.85 -17.01 -3.59
CA TRP A 304 8.67 -17.36 -4.74
C TRP A 304 10.04 -17.93 -4.35
N ASP A 305 10.62 -17.50 -3.23
CA ASP A 305 11.82 -18.13 -2.66
C ASP A 305 11.57 -19.61 -2.35
N GLN A 306 10.43 -19.92 -1.74
CA GLN A 306 10.01 -21.28 -1.41
C GLN A 306 9.75 -22.13 -2.65
N LEU A 307 9.37 -21.52 -3.76
CA LEU A 307 9.22 -22.16 -5.06
C LEU A 307 10.55 -22.28 -5.83
N GLY A 308 11.66 -21.78 -5.27
CA GLY A 308 12.98 -21.87 -5.88
C GLY A 308 13.23 -20.86 -7.01
N LEU A 309 12.41 -19.81 -7.15
CA LEU A 309 12.62 -18.81 -8.20
C LEU A 309 13.89 -17.97 -7.92
N PRO A 310 14.79 -17.81 -8.90
CA PRO A 310 15.94 -16.93 -8.79
C PRO A 310 15.53 -15.49 -8.47
N LEU A 311 16.36 -14.76 -7.72
CA LEU A 311 16.07 -13.37 -7.35
C LEU A 311 15.91 -12.45 -8.57
N SER A 312 16.69 -12.68 -9.63
CA SER A 312 16.57 -11.92 -10.89
C SER A 312 15.19 -12.07 -11.52
N GLU A 313 14.64 -13.29 -11.54
CA GLU A 313 13.31 -13.56 -12.07
C GLU A 313 12.22 -12.94 -11.18
N ARG A 314 12.35 -13.05 -9.86
CA ARG A 314 11.43 -12.40 -8.91
C ARG A 314 11.37 -10.88 -9.10
N LYS A 315 12.55 -10.24 -9.26
CA LYS A 315 12.65 -8.79 -9.54
C LYS A 315 12.00 -8.43 -10.87
N LEU A 316 12.21 -9.24 -11.90
CA LEU A 316 11.56 -9.04 -13.20
C LEU A 316 10.04 -9.14 -13.11
N GLN A 317 9.52 -10.07 -12.30
CA GLN A 317 8.08 -10.29 -12.14
C GLN A 317 7.39 -9.24 -11.26
N LEU A 318 8.00 -8.80 -10.16
CA LEU A 318 7.37 -7.86 -9.22
C LEU A 318 7.65 -6.39 -9.53
N GLY A 319 8.78 -6.11 -10.19
CA GLY A 319 9.33 -4.77 -10.33
C GLY A 319 9.94 -4.25 -9.02
N LYS A 320 10.06 -2.93 -8.93
CA LYS A 320 10.66 -2.24 -7.78
C LYS A 320 9.62 -1.99 -6.67
N LEU A 321 10.10 -1.83 -5.45
CA LEU A 321 9.34 -1.19 -4.39
C LEU A 321 9.51 0.32 -4.54
N LEU A 322 8.40 1.02 -4.76
CA LEU A 322 8.38 2.43 -5.12
C LEU A 322 7.76 3.29 -4.02
N GLY A 323 8.33 4.45 -3.79
CA GLY A 323 7.84 5.42 -2.83
C GLY A 323 8.95 6.38 -2.41
N THR A 324 8.60 7.62 -2.16
CA THR A 324 9.55 8.66 -1.71
C THR A 324 9.15 9.12 -0.31
N HIS A 325 8.23 10.07 -0.25
CA HIS A 325 7.64 10.63 0.96
C HIS A 325 6.22 11.14 0.70
N ALA A 326 5.58 11.56 1.78
CA ALA A 326 4.23 12.09 1.80
C ALA A 326 4.16 13.42 2.56
N HIS A 327 3.02 14.11 2.46
CA HIS A 327 2.79 15.42 3.07
C HIS A 327 3.02 15.47 4.58
N GLU A 328 2.84 14.34 5.28
CA GLU A 328 3.02 14.26 6.73
C GLU A 328 4.37 14.82 7.19
N GLN A 329 5.46 14.58 6.43
CA GLN A 329 6.78 15.06 6.83
C GLN A 329 6.85 16.60 6.80
N SER A 330 6.27 17.23 5.77
CA SER A 330 6.28 18.67 5.61
C SER A 330 5.30 19.33 6.57
N MET A 331 4.14 18.70 6.82
CA MET A 331 3.21 19.12 7.86
C MET A 331 3.84 19.10 9.25
N LEU A 332 4.57 18.04 9.57
CA LEU A 332 5.23 17.88 10.85
C LEU A 332 6.34 18.92 11.07
N VAL A 333 7.24 19.06 10.10
CA VAL A 333 8.34 20.04 10.19
C VAL A 333 7.79 21.46 10.25
N GLN A 334 6.72 21.77 9.51
CA GLN A 334 6.06 23.06 9.61
C GLN A 334 5.46 23.30 11.00
N GLN A 335 4.78 22.32 11.61
CA GLN A 335 4.24 22.49 12.96
C GLN A 335 5.33 22.77 14.01
N LEU A 336 6.49 22.13 13.86
CA LEU A 336 7.62 22.31 14.78
C LEU A 336 8.36 23.63 14.55
N LEU A 337 8.39 24.12 13.31
CA LEU A 337 9.27 25.22 12.88
C LEU A 337 8.51 26.39 12.23
N ALA A 338 7.19 26.50 12.41
CA ALA A 338 6.33 27.48 11.73
C ALA A 338 6.80 28.93 11.87
N GLU A 339 7.45 29.26 12.99
CA GLU A 339 8.00 30.60 13.21
C GLU A 339 9.05 30.99 12.17
N PHE A 340 9.79 30.04 11.61
CA PHE A 340 10.79 30.32 10.57
C PHE A 340 10.14 30.77 9.26
N ASP A 341 8.96 30.24 8.91
CA ASP A 341 8.22 30.68 7.72
C ASP A 341 7.74 32.13 7.89
N ASN A 342 7.29 32.50 9.10
CA ASN A 342 6.87 33.86 9.43
C ASN A 342 8.06 34.84 9.40
N ARG A 343 9.18 34.46 10.02
CA ARG A 343 10.41 35.27 10.04
C ARG A 343 10.99 35.45 8.63
N ALA A 344 11.00 34.38 7.82
CA ALA A 344 11.45 34.46 6.43
C ALA A 344 10.57 35.40 5.61
N GLY A 345 9.25 35.33 5.78
CA GLY A 345 8.30 36.28 5.19
C GLY A 345 8.62 37.73 5.56
N ALA A 346 8.77 38.02 6.85
CA ALA A 346 9.06 39.37 7.33
C ALA A 346 10.36 39.97 6.78
N VAL A 347 11.40 39.14 6.61
CA VAL A 347 12.71 39.58 6.10
C VAL A 347 12.74 39.70 4.57
N SER A 348 11.87 38.98 3.86
CA SER A 348 11.86 38.93 2.38
C SER A 348 11.49 40.25 1.69
N ARG A 349 11.05 41.28 2.43
CA ARG A 349 10.61 42.60 1.94
C ARG A 349 9.54 42.57 0.84
N LEU A 350 8.86 41.43 0.65
CA LEU A 350 7.73 41.31 -0.26
C LEU A 350 6.54 42.10 0.33
N ARG A 351 5.98 43.06 -0.42
CA ARG A 351 4.82 43.84 0.06
C ARG A 351 3.65 42.87 0.33
N GLY A 352 3.14 42.88 1.57
CA GLY A 352 2.08 41.96 2.01
C GLY A 352 2.57 40.55 2.37
N SER A 353 3.87 40.38 2.68
CA SER A 353 4.52 39.10 2.94
C SER A 353 3.85 38.32 4.08
N GLY A 354 2.99 37.37 3.72
CA GLY A 354 2.60 36.27 4.58
C GLY A 354 3.75 35.29 4.82
N PRO A 355 3.47 34.16 5.49
CA PRO A 355 4.45 33.10 5.70
C PRO A 355 5.03 32.60 4.37
N VAL A 356 6.32 32.28 4.36
CA VAL A 356 7.05 31.75 3.19
C VAL A 356 7.39 30.28 3.44
N ASN A 357 7.15 29.38 2.48
CA ASN A 357 7.21 27.91 2.63
C ASN A 357 8.65 27.32 2.83
N VAL A 358 9.46 27.87 3.74
CA VAL A 358 10.84 27.42 4.01
C VAL A 358 10.85 26.10 4.75
N THR A 359 9.96 25.90 5.72
CA THR A 359 9.87 24.65 6.51
C THR A 359 9.56 23.45 5.63
N ALA A 360 8.73 23.61 4.61
CA ALA A 360 8.46 22.56 3.64
C ALA A 360 9.73 22.15 2.88
N LEU A 361 10.57 23.12 2.51
CA LEU A 361 11.86 22.85 1.85
C LEU A 361 12.83 22.14 2.80
N VAL A 362 12.92 22.61 4.06
CA VAL A 362 13.73 21.95 5.11
C VAL A 362 13.31 20.49 5.29
N ALA A 363 12.01 20.18 5.28
CA ALA A 363 11.54 18.80 5.38
C ALA A 363 12.07 17.91 4.24
N HIS A 364 12.15 18.42 3.02
CA HIS A 364 12.71 17.69 1.87
C HIS A 364 14.23 17.52 2.00
N LEU A 365 14.95 18.53 2.48
CA LEU A 365 16.39 18.42 2.72
C LEU A 365 16.68 17.40 3.83
N LEU A 366 15.94 17.42 4.94
CA LEU A 366 16.07 16.39 5.99
C LEU A 366 15.77 14.99 5.46
N HIS A 367 14.79 14.86 4.56
CA HIS A 367 14.51 13.60 3.89
C HIS A 367 15.71 13.11 3.08
N LEU A 368 16.27 13.95 2.22
CA LEU A 368 17.45 13.61 1.42
C LEU A 368 18.66 13.30 2.30
N ALA A 369 18.90 14.09 3.36
CA ALA A 369 20.00 13.86 4.29
C ALA A 369 19.89 12.50 5.00
N ALA A 370 18.67 12.05 5.32
CA ALA A 370 18.44 10.75 5.96
C ALA A 370 18.50 9.55 5.00
N ASN A 371 18.25 9.75 3.71
CA ASN A 371 18.08 8.64 2.75
C ASN A 371 19.13 8.61 1.63
N GLY A 372 19.90 9.68 1.43
CA GLY A 372 20.77 9.85 0.27
C GLY A 372 19.97 10.03 -1.03
N GLY A 373 20.63 9.77 -2.17
CA GLY A 373 19.98 9.55 -3.46
C GLY A 373 19.59 10.84 -4.19
N LEU A 374 20.53 11.77 -4.40
CA LEU A 374 20.30 12.97 -5.20
C LEU A 374 19.85 12.67 -6.64
N GLU A 375 20.21 11.53 -7.22
CA GLU A 375 19.76 11.11 -8.55
C GLU A 375 18.23 10.88 -8.60
N GLY A 376 17.65 10.36 -7.52
CA GLY A 376 16.21 10.13 -7.38
C GLY A 376 15.48 11.21 -6.58
N ALA A 377 16.15 12.32 -6.27
CA ALA A 377 15.60 13.35 -5.40
C ALA A 377 14.29 13.91 -5.95
N THR A 378 13.22 13.69 -5.18
CA THR A 378 11.86 14.01 -5.59
C THR A 378 11.31 15.15 -4.73
N ALA A 379 10.68 16.15 -5.35
CA ALA A 379 9.94 17.20 -4.66
C ALA A 379 8.44 16.88 -4.60
N LEU A 380 7.81 17.16 -3.45
CA LEU A 380 6.36 17.13 -3.21
C LEU A 380 5.90 18.55 -2.82
N PRO A 381 5.69 19.44 -3.81
CA PRO A 381 5.61 20.88 -3.61
C PRO A 381 4.24 21.38 -3.09
N ASP A 382 3.20 20.55 -3.18
CA ASP A 382 1.79 20.93 -3.02
C ASP A 382 1.29 20.92 -1.57
N THR A 383 2.08 20.47 -0.59
CA THR A 383 1.65 20.40 0.83
C THR A 383 1.07 21.71 1.37
N PHE A 384 1.68 22.85 1.02
CA PHE A 384 1.20 24.19 1.38
C PHE A 384 1.05 25.11 0.16
N GLY A 385 1.00 24.52 -1.04
CA GLY A 385 0.91 25.22 -2.31
C GLY A 385 2.20 25.21 -3.13
N SER A 386 2.11 24.67 -4.34
CA SER A 386 3.23 24.42 -5.24
C SER A 386 3.97 25.69 -5.64
N ALA A 387 3.24 26.78 -5.92
CA ALA A 387 3.85 28.05 -6.32
C ALA A 387 4.79 28.60 -5.23
N GLY A 388 4.35 28.58 -3.97
CA GLY A 388 5.15 29.03 -2.84
C GLY A 388 6.38 28.16 -2.63
N PHE A 389 6.24 26.83 -2.71
CA PHE A 389 7.37 25.91 -2.58
C PHE A 389 8.41 26.12 -3.68
N VAL A 390 7.99 26.18 -4.95
CA VAL A 390 8.89 26.37 -6.10
C VAL A 390 9.59 27.72 -6.02
N ALA A 391 8.88 28.79 -5.65
CA ALA A 391 9.49 30.12 -5.50
C ALA A 391 10.62 30.12 -4.47
N VAL A 392 10.40 29.49 -3.31
CA VAL A 392 11.42 29.38 -2.26
C VAL A 392 12.58 28.51 -2.70
N ALA A 393 12.32 27.34 -3.27
CA ALA A 393 13.36 26.43 -3.73
C ALA A 393 14.27 27.08 -4.79
N SER A 394 13.70 27.94 -5.66
CA SER A 394 14.43 28.60 -6.76
C SER A 394 15.42 29.67 -6.29
N VAL A 395 15.22 30.24 -5.10
CA VAL A 395 16.08 31.31 -4.58
C VAL A 395 16.98 30.87 -3.44
N ALA A 396 16.54 29.87 -2.65
CA ALA A 396 17.27 29.35 -1.52
C ALA A 396 18.54 28.61 -1.97
N ASP A 397 19.69 29.05 -1.46
CA ASP A 397 20.93 28.29 -1.57
C ASP A 397 20.82 26.98 -0.79
N VAL A 398 21.51 25.94 -1.26
CA VAL A 398 21.64 24.71 -0.49
C VAL A 398 22.45 24.98 0.77
N PRO A 399 21.93 24.65 1.98
CA PRO A 399 22.64 24.92 3.22
C PRO A 399 24.02 24.25 3.27
N PRO A 400 25.11 24.95 3.68
CA PRO A 400 26.45 24.35 3.75
C PRO A 400 26.52 23.10 4.63
N ALA A 401 25.74 23.07 5.73
CA ALA A 401 25.64 21.90 6.59
C ALA A 401 25.05 20.68 5.87
N PHE A 402 24.08 20.90 4.96
CA PHE A 402 23.51 19.83 4.14
C PHE A 402 24.51 19.34 3.10
N ILE A 403 25.21 20.25 2.42
CA ILE A 403 26.26 19.90 1.43
C ILE A 403 27.31 19.00 2.08
N LYS A 404 27.86 19.45 3.21
CA LYS A 404 28.85 18.69 3.98
C LYS A 404 28.30 17.33 4.41
N HIS A 405 27.06 17.27 4.90
CA HIS A 405 26.43 16.01 5.29
C HIS A 405 26.30 15.03 4.12
N MET A 406 25.87 15.49 2.94
CA MET A 406 25.71 14.64 1.76
C MET A 406 27.06 14.05 1.30
N GLU A 407 28.13 14.85 1.36
CA GLU A 407 29.49 14.41 1.03
C GLU A 407 30.03 13.43 2.08
N ASP A 408 29.96 13.78 3.37
CA ASP A 408 30.52 12.99 4.47
C ASP A 408 29.80 11.64 4.65
N VAL A 409 28.47 11.62 4.50
CA VAL A 409 27.64 10.44 4.83
C VAL A 409 27.33 9.58 3.61
N HIS A 410 27.05 10.21 2.46
CA HIS A 410 26.59 9.51 1.26
C HIS A 410 27.62 9.53 0.13
N GLY A 411 28.70 10.29 0.25
CA GLY A 411 29.68 10.48 -0.83
C GLY A 411 29.10 11.24 -2.04
N GLU A 412 27.99 11.94 -1.85
CA GLU A 412 27.27 12.62 -2.92
C GLU A 412 27.64 14.10 -2.97
N ARG A 413 28.19 14.54 -4.10
CA ARG A 413 28.64 15.92 -4.27
C ARG A 413 27.49 16.82 -4.71
N VAL A 414 27.23 17.86 -3.93
CA VAL A 414 26.38 19.00 -4.35
C VAL A 414 27.27 20.05 -5.02
N SER A 415 26.80 20.64 -6.12
CA SER A 415 27.57 21.68 -6.82
C SER A 415 27.63 22.96 -6.00
N ASP A 416 28.79 23.63 -6.02
CA ASP A 416 28.96 24.92 -5.35
C ASP A 416 27.98 25.96 -5.91
N GLY A 417 27.29 26.69 -5.03
CA GLY A 417 26.28 27.69 -5.42
C GLY A 417 24.97 27.11 -5.95
N ALA A 418 24.75 25.80 -5.85
CA ALA A 418 23.48 25.19 -6.22
C ALA A 418 22.32 25.79 -5.42
N LYS A 419 21.18 25.95 -6.08
CA LYS A 419 19.91 26.24 -5.43
C LYS A 419 19.26 24.95 -4.98
N CYS A 420 18.42 25.02 -3.95
CA CYS A 420 17.66 23.86 -3.52
C CYS A 420 16.75 23.31 -4.63
N PHE A 421 16.31 24.16 -5.56
CA PHE A 421 15.60 23.73 -6.77
C PHE A 421 16.42 22.72 -7.60
N ASP A 422 17.72 22.95 -7.76
CA ASP A 422 18.61 22.14 -8.59
C ASP A 422 18.84 20.73 -8.02
N LEU A 423 18.55 20.54 -6.72
CA LEU A 423 18.66 19.23 -6.07
C LEU A 423 17.57 18.26 -6.53
N PHE A 424 16.38 18.73 -6.91
CA PHE A 424 15.25 17.87 -7.22
C PHE A 424 15.19 17.51 -8.70
N ARG A 425 15.40 16.22 -9.01
CA ARG A 425 15.30 15.65 -10.37
C ARG A 425 13.87 15.34 -10.77
N VAL A 426 13.03 15.03 -9.80
CA VAL A 426 11.62 14.66 -10.03
C VAL A 426 10.73 15.66 -9.29
N TRP A 427 9.80 16.27 -10.00
CA TRP A 427 8.81 17.19 -9.41
C TRP A 427 7.43 16.56 -9.51
N ARG A 428 6.83 16.23 -8.36
CA ARG A 428 5.46 15.70 -8.32
C ARG A 428 4.47 16.85 -8.45
N VAL A 429 3.90 17.00 -9.64
CA VAL A 429 3.01 18.12 -9.97
C VAL A 429 1.60 17.94 -9.38
N ASP A 430 1.25 16.71 -8.98
CA ASP A 430 -0.02 16.40 -8.33
C ASP A 430 0.13 15.16 -7.43
N SER A 431 -0.49 15.19 -6.25
CA SER A 431 -0.52 14.08 -5.29
C SER A 431 -1.94 13.57 -5.01
N GLY A 432 -2.97 14.15 -5.64
CA GLY A 432 -4.38 13.91 -5.31
C GLY A 432 -5.36 14.05 -6.45
#